data_AF-A0A928DYD4-F1
#
_entry.id   AF-A0A928DYD4-F1
#
_cell.length_a   1.000
_cell.length_b   1.000
_cell.length_c   1.000
_cell.angle_alpha   90.00
_cell.angle_beta   90.00
_cell.angle_gamma   90.00
#
_symmetry.space_group_name_H-M   'P 1'
#
loop_
_entity.id
_entity.type
_entity.pdbx_description
1 polymer ?
#
loop_
_entity_poly.entity_id
_entity_poly.type
_entity_poly.pdbx_seq_one_letter_code
_entity_poly.pdbx_strand_id
1 'polypeptide(L)'
;MPWHSGRRSPDLPPWKRSRRKRPGFCAGTERTRTVRTENEKRDGAQALQSDLRDPENRRTANRKAALRNRTDLVRTSVSDRSCAPEHLRKTPPLRQFKAILDVCRHLKTDMSRIYPPETMPKGLEITAPEWWKALYMLLYNTGLRRGELFSATWEQIREVNGRAMLYIPAESEKKGMEKFIPLNAGAIEALNMLPRRKDGETILRADGTKTSLWRGRKIIAEKAQVPMAMTSPHAMRRMVGTYVENPQKVLGHTNAATTRNHYTALEAVGRYLDELPQPE
;
A
#
# COMPACT_ATOMS: atom_id res chain seq x y z
N MET A 1 -44.11 -35.30 -34.16
CA MET A 1 -42.73 -35.82 -34.03
C MET A 1 -42.12 -35.26 -32.75
N PRO A 2 -41.81 -36.09 -31.74
CA PRO A 2 -41.24 -35.61 -30.49
C PRO A 2 -39.70 -35.56 -30.56
N TRP A 3 -39.13 -34.46 -30.06
CA TRP A 3 -37.68 -34.28 -29.92
C TRP A 3 -37.22 -34.80 -28.56
N HIS A 4 -36.41 -35.87 -28.57
CA HIS A 4 -35.60 -36.28 -27.41
C HIS A 4 -34.25 -35.57 -27.45
N SER A 5 -33.86 -34.89 -26.37
CA SER A 5 -32.46 -34.50 -26.15
C SER A 5 -32.03 -34.86 -24.74
N GLY A 6 -31.31 -35.99 -24.63
CA GLY A 6 -30.61 -36.40 -23.41
C GLY A 6 -29.32 -35.61 -23.26
N ARG A 7 -29.12 -34.98 -22.09
CA ARG A 7 -27.85 -34.36 -21.71
C ARG A 7 -26.95 -35.39 -21.05
N ARG A 8 -25.78 -35.64 -21.63
CA ARG A 8 -24.65 -36.29 -20.95
C ARG A 8 -23.83 -35.22 -20.24
N SER A 9 -23.51 -35.46 -18.96
CA SER A 9 -22.55 -34.66 -18.20
C SER A 9 -21.12 -34.94 -18.65
N PRO A 10 -20.24 -33.94 -18.77
CA PRO A 10 -18.83 -34.18 -19.06
C PRO A 10 -18.04 -34.51 -17.79
N ASP A 11 -17.22 -35.56 -17.89
CA ASP A 11 -16.25 -36.01 -16.91
C ASP A 11 -15.22 -34.91 -16.57
N LEU A 12 -14.87 -34.83 -15.28
CA LEU A 12 -13.83 -33.93 -14.78
C LEU A 12 -12.41 -34.54 -14.96
N PRO A 13 -11.39 -33.74 -15.32
CA PRO A 13 -10.05 -34.23 -15.65
C PRO A 13 -9.16 -34.60 -14.43
N PRO A 14 -8.09 -35.41 -14.63
CA PRO A 14 -7.50 -36.29 -13.62
C PRO A 14 -6.48 -35.67 -12.64
N TRP A 15 -6.28 -34.36 -12.62
CA TRP A 15 -5.12 -33.76 -11.94
C TRP A 15 -5.29 -33.51 -10.42
N LYS A 16 -6.36 -34.02 -9.80
CA LYS A 16 -6.53 -34.03 -8.33
C LYS A 16 -5.94 -35.28 -7.66
N ARG A 17 -4.65 -35.57 -7.88
CA ARG A 17 -3.90 -36.55 -7.06
C ARG A 17 -2.45 -36.11 -6.86
N SER A 18 -2.14 -35.53 -5.70
CA SER A 18 -0.81 -35.68 -5.10
C SER A 18 -0.83 -35.33 -3.60
N ARG A 19 -0.77 -36.37 -2.76
CA ARG A 19 -0.35 -36.28 -1.35
C ARG A 19 1.19 -36.38 -1.32
N ARG A 20 1.86 -35.36 -0.77
CA ARG A 20 3.31 -35.35 -0.53
C ARG A 20 3.67 -36.35 0.59
N LYS A 21 4.62 -37.25 0.32
CA LYS A 21 5.36 -38.03 1.33
C LYS A 21 6.46 -37.14 1.95
N ARG A 22 6.63 -37.21 3.27
CA ARG A 22 7.73 -36.57 4.04
C ARG A 22 8.99 -37.47 4.01
N PRO A 23 10.21 -36.92 3.95
CA PRO A 23 11.43 -37.71 4.04
C PRO A 23 11.92 -37.87 5.49
N GLY A 24 12.33 -39.11 5.80
CA GLY A 24 13.62 -39.50 6.39
C GLY A 24 14.12 -38.77 7.65
N PHE A 25 13.98 -39.44 8.78
CA PHE A 25 14.68 -39.20 10.04
C PHE A 25 16.16 -39.61 9.88
N CYS A 26 17.12 -38.72 10.21
CA CYS A 26 18.54 -39.06 10.33
C CYS A 26 18.92 -39.19 11.81
N ALA A 27 19.44 -40.36 12.19
CA ALA A 27 20.13 -40.60 13.44
C ALA A 27 21.63 -40.37 13.25
N GLY A 28 22.27 -39.76 14.24
CA GLY A 28 23.72 -39.57 14.28
C GLY A 28 24.10 -38.75 15.51
N THR A 29 24.49 -39.45 16.56
CA THR A 29 24.97 -38.85 17.81
C THR A 29 26.48 -39.00 17.83
N GLU A 30 27.20 -37.91 18.07
CA GLU A 30 28.58 -37.98 18.57
C GLU A 30 28.82 -36.85 19.56
N ARG A 31 29.20 -37.28 20.77
CA ARG A 31 29.56 -36.44 21.90
C ARG A 31 31.04 -36.12 21.82
N THR A 32 31.41 -34.87 21.98
CA THR A 32 32.70 -34.51 22.57
C THR A 32 32.47 -33.54 23.72
N ARG A 33 33.15 -33.85 24.81
CA ARG A 33 32.92 -33.42 26.19
C ARG A 33 34.06 -32.46 26.54
N THR A 34 33.81 -31.16 26.62
CA THR A 34 34.76 -30.21 27.21
C THR A 34 34.36 -29.94 28.66
N VAL A 35 35.02 -30.65 29.56
CA VAL A 35 35.00 -30.42 31.02
C VAL A 35 36.00 -29.30 31.33
N ARG A 36 35.52 -28.08 31.51
CA ARG A 36 36.24 -27.03 32.26
C ARG A 36 35.27 -25.88 32.54
N THR A 37 35.23 -25.42 33.81
CA THR A 37 34.47 -24.28 34.37
C THR A 37 33.05 -24.52 34.91
N GLU A 38 32.77 -25.67 35.56
CA GLU A 38 31.51 -25.86 36.31
C GLU A 38 31.51 -25.31 37.75
N ASN A 39 32.68 -25.13 38.39
CA ASN A 39 32.71 -24.68 39.79
C ASN A 39 32.56 -23.16 39.97
N GLU A 40 33.15 -22.31 39.12
CA GLU A 40 32.97 -20.84 39.23
C GLU A 40 31.55 -20.38 38.85
N LYS A 41 30.81 -21.16 38.06
CA LYS A 41 29.42 -20.86 37.70
C LYS A 41 28.41 -21.20 38.80
N ARG A 42 28.74 -22.11 39.73
CA ARG A 42 27.82 -22.50 40.81
C ARG A 42 27.72 -21.44 41.90
N ASP A 43 28.84 -20.82 42.27
CA ASP A 43 28.86 -19.82 43.35
C ASP A 43 28.22 -18.49 42.92
N GLY A 44 28.40 -18.08 41.65
CA GLY A 44 27.69 -16.92 41.09
C GLY A 44 26.19 -17.14 40.85
N ALA A 45 25.76 -18.37 40.57
CA ALA A 45 24.36 -18.70 40.34
C ALA A 45 23.53 -18.81 41.63
N GLN A 46 24.14 -19.20 42.75
CA GLN A 46 23.46 -19.25 44.04
C GLN A 46 23.19 -17.84 44.62
N ALA A 47 24.14 -16.90 44.45
CA ALA A 47 23.94 -15.50 44.86
C ALA A 47 22.84 -14.78 44.05
N LEU A 48 22.69 -15.11 42.76
CA LEU A 48 21.61 -14.55 41.93
C LEU A 48 20.22 -15.16 42.22
N GLN A 49 20.15 -16.39 42.74
CA GLN A 49 18.87 -17.04 43.05
C GLN A 49 18.26 -16.60 44.39
N SER A 50 19.05 -16.11 45.35
CA SER A 50 18.52 -15.56 46.60
C SER A 50 17.85 -14.20 46.39
N ASP A 51 18.42 -13.34 45.54
CA ASP A 51 17.89 -11.98 45.27
C ASP A 51 16.59 -11.95 44.46
N LEU A 52 16.29 -13.01 43.69
CA LEU A 52 15.08 -13.12 42.86
C LEU A 52 13.86 -13.70 43.60
N ARG A 53 14.00 -14.06 44.88
CA ARG A 53 12.86 -14.48 45.72
C ARG A 53 12.03 -13.31 46.20
N ASP A 54 12.61 -12.11 46.25
CA ASP A 54 11.87 -10.88 46.51
C ASP A 54 11.08 -10.46 45.25
N PRO A 55 9.73 -10.39 45.33
CA PRO A 55 8.90 -10.01 44.19
C PRO A 55 9.20 -8.59 43.66
N GLU A 56 9.73 -7.66 44.45
CA GLU A 56 10.11 -6.32 43.98
C GLU A 56 11.39 -6.36 43.14
N ASN A 57 12.40 -7.14 43.55
CA ASN A 57 13.63 -7.33 42.78
C ASN A 57 13.36 -8.02 41.44
N ARG A 58 12.44 -8.99 41.41
CA ARG A 58 12.03 -9.66 40.18
C ARG A 58 11.35 -8.72 39.18
N ARG A 59 10.51 -7.80 39.66
CA ARG A 59 9.89 -6.76 38.81
C ARG A 59 10.93 -5.79 38.24
N THR A 60 11.90 -5.40 39.07
CA THR A 60 12.96 -4.46 38.69
C THR A 60 13.93 -5.07 37.67
N ALA A 61 14.30 -6.35 37.85
CA ALA A 61 15.12 -7.10 36.91
C ALA A 61 14.43 -7.28 35.54
N ASN A 62 13.14 -7.66 35.54
CA ASN A 62 12.36 -7.78 34.31
C ASN A 62 12.21 -6.44 33.57
N ARG A 63 12.04 -5.33 34.30
CA ARG A 63 11.97 -3.99 33.71
C ARG A 63 13.31 -3.56 33.10
N LYS A 64 14.43 -3.84 33.77
CA LYS A 64 15.79 -3.58 33.24
C LYS A 64 16.09 -4.44 32.00
N ALA A 65 15.71 -5.72 31.99
CA ALA A 65 15.87 -6.60 30.84
C ALA A 65 15.03 -6.13 29.63
N ALA A 66 13.79 -5.70 29.86
CA ALA A 66 12.94 -5.12 28.82
C ALA A 66 13.50 -3.80 28.24
N LEU A 67 14.11 -2.96 29.08
CA LEU A 67 14.77 -1.72 28.66
C LEU A 67 16.05 -1.97 27.85
N ARG A 68 16.86 -2.97 28.23
CA ARG A 68 18.06 -3.39 27.47
C ARG A 68 17.69 -3.93 26.08
N ASN A 69 16.74 -4.86 26.01
CA ASN A 69 16.26 -5.36 24.72
C ASN A 69 15.70 -4.26 23.81
N ARG A 70 15.11 -3.21 24.40
CA ARG A 70 14.60 -2.05 23.66
C ARG A 70 15.69 -1.08 23.21
N THR A 71 16.76 -0.92 23.99
CA THR A 71 17.91 -0.07 23.59
C THR A 71 18.78 -0.75 22.56
N ASP A 72 18.92 -2.08 22.62
CA ASP A 72 19.66 -2.85 21.61
C ASP A 72 18.91 -2.92 20.26
N LEU A 73 17.57 -2.91 20.27
CA LEU A 73 16.76 -2.74 19.05
C LEU A 73 16.88 -1.34 18.41
N VAL A 74 17.07 -0.30 19.23
CA VAL A 74 17.22 1.08 18.73
C VAL A 74 18.65 1.34 18.26
N ARG A 75 19.66 0.71 18.86
CA ARG A 75 21.06 0.90 18.48
C ARG A 75 21.45 0.16 17.20
N THR A 76 20.74 -0.92 16.85
CA THR A 76 20.92 -1.65 15.58
C THR A 76 20.18 -1.05 14.38
N SER A 77 19.42 0.04 14.56
CA SER A 77 18.63 0.65 13.48
C SER A 77 19.12 2.02 12.99
N VAL A 78 20.30 2.48 13.43
CA VAL A 78 20.78 3.86 13.11
C VAL A 78 22.10 3.92 12.32
N SER A 79 22.84 2.82 12.11
CA SER A 79 24.10 2.85 11.32
C SER A 79 24.01 2.47 9.82
N ASP A 80 22.85 2.07 9.29
CA ASP A 80 22.70 1.80 7.84
C ASP A 80 22.03 2.97 7.11
N ARG A 81 22.75 4.09 6.99
CA ARG A 81 22.41 5.17 6.04
C ARG A 81 23.01 4.93 4.67
N SER A 82 22.69 3.78 4.08
CA SER A 82 22.91 3.47 2.66
C SER A 82 21.61 2.95 2.00
N CYS A 83 20.46 3.46 2.43
CA CYS A 83 19.14 3.04 1.98
C CYS A 83 18.67 3.78 0.70
N ALA A 84 19.46 3.72 -0.35
CA ALA A 84 18.88 3.55 -1.68
C ALA A 84 19.53 2.30 -2.28
N PRO A 85 19.00 1.12 -1.97
CA PRO A 85 19.66 -0.12 -2.34
C PRO A 85 19.54 -0.37 -3.86
N GLU A 86 20.59 -0.93 -4.44
CA GLU A 86 20.78 -1.18 -5.87
C GLU A 86 19.65 -2.01 -6.53
N HIS A 87 18.79 -2.66 -5.74
CA HIS A 87 17.60 -3.38 -6.22
C HIS A 87 16.40 -2.48 -6.60
N LEU A 88 16.43 -1.18 -6.31
CA LEU A 88 15.53 -0.20 -6.94
C LEU A 88 15.86 0.02 -8.44
N ARG A 89 17.00 -0.51 -8.94
CA ARG A 89 17.42 -0.47 -10.36
C ARG A 89 16.72 -1.46 -11.30
N LYS A 90 15.68 -2.15 -10.84
CA LYS A 90 14.77 -2.86 -11.74
C LYS A 90 13.45 -2.10 -11.68
N THR A 91 13.13 -1.35 -12.73
CA THR A 91 11.93 -0.51 -12.87
C THR A 91 10.79 -1.18 -13.70
N PRO A 92 10.31 -2.41 -13.41
CA PRO A 92 9.02 -2.85 -13.93
C PRO A 92 7.85 -1.93 -13.54
N PRO A 93 7.77 -1.32 -12.34
CA PRO A 93 6.58 -0.57 -11.93
C PRO A 93 6.30 0.67 -12.80
N LEU A 94 7.33 1.45 -13.15
CA LEU A 94 7.13 2.67 -13.95
C LEU A 94 6.77 2.35 -15.40
N ARG A 95 7.44 1.36 -16.00
CA ARG A 95 7.10 0.91 -17.35
C ARG A 95 5.66 0.39 -17.40
N GLN A 96 5.23 -0.35 -16.38
CA GLN A 96 3.86 -0.85 -16.26
C GLN A 96 2.86 0.30 -16.03
N PHE A 97 3.21 1.30 -15.21
CA PHE A 97 2.39 2.47 -15.00
C PHE A 97 2.24 3.32 -16.28
N LYS A 98 3.33 3.56 -17.00
CA LYS A 98 3.31 4.22 -18.31
C LYS A 98 2.44 3.46 -19.30
N ALA A 99 2.57 2.13 -19.38
CA ALA A 99 1.69 1.31 -20.23
C ALA A 99 0.20 1.45 -19.87
N ILE A 100 -0.14 1.56 -18.58
CA ILE A 100 -1.51 1.82 -18.12
C ILE A 100 -1.99 3.19 -18.61
N LEU A 101 -1.19 4.24 -18.45
CA LEU A 101 -1.57 5.59 -18.89
C LEU A 101 -1.64 5.73 -20.41
N ASP A 102 -0.75 5.09 -21.15
CA ASP A 102 -0.78 5.06 -22.61
C ASP A 102 -2.06 4.40 -23.10
N VAL A 103 -2.50 3.32 -22.47
CA VAL A 103 -3.79 2.70 -22.76
C VAL A 103 -4.93 3.67 -22.46
N CYS A 104 -4.93 4.34 -21.30
CA CYS A 104 -5.94 5.37 -20.99
C CYS A 104 -5.94 6.52 -22.02
N ARG A 105 -4.80 6.91 -22.61
CA ARG A 105 -4.73 7.97 -23.64
C ARG A 105 -5.34 7.54 -24.98
N HIS A 106 -5.19 6.27 -25.35
CA HIS A 106 -5.56 5.76 -26.68
C HIS A 106 -6.89 5.00 -26.72
N LEU A 107 -7.56 4.83 -25.58
CA LEU A 107 -8.85 4.14 -25.45
C LEU A 107 -10.04 4.94 -26.00
N LYS A 108 -9.93 5.55 -27.19
CA LYS A 108 -10.97 6.43 -27.75
C LYS A 108 -12.32 5.75 -28.01
N THR A 109 -12.38 4.43 -28.23
CA THR A 109 -13.60 3.75 -28.74
C THR A 109 -14.08 2.55 -27.94
N ASP A 110 -13.21 1.82 -27.22
CA ASP A 110 -13.64 0.60 -26.52
C ASP A 110 -14.26 0.86 -25.15
N MET A 111 -13.87 1.94 -24.46
CA MET A 111 -14.34 2.19 -23.09
C MET A 111 -15.81 2.61 -23.03
N SER A 112 -16.35 3.23 -24.08
CA SER A 112 -17.78 3.56 -24.16
C SER A 112 -18.70 2.33 -24.26
N ARG A 113 -18.17 1.17 -24.67
CA ARG A 113 -18.90 -0.12 -24.63
C ARG A 113 -18.87 -0.77 -23.25
N ILE A 114 -17.81 -0.50 -22.47
CA ILE A 114 -17.54 -1.14 -21.18
C ILE A 114 -18.18 -0.35 -20.04
N TYR A 115 -18.08 0.97 -20.18
CA TYR A 115 -18.86 1.98 -19.48
C TYR A 115 -19.82 2.55 -20.51
N PRO A 116 -21.00 1.92 -20.72
CA PRO A 116 -22.07 2.62 -21.42
C PRO A 116 -22.23 4.00 -20.77
N PRO A 117 -22.47 5.07 -21.54
CA PRO A 117 -22.60 6.44 -21.02
C PRO A 117 -23.55 6.54 -19.82
N GLU A 118 -24.50 5.60 -19.75
CA GLU A 118 -25.47 5.35 -18.69
C GLU A 118 -24.87 5.04 -17.30
N THR A 119 -23.67 4.43 -17.29
CA THR A 119 -22.91 4.03 -16.09
C THR A 119 -21.75 4.97 -15.77
N MET A 120 -21.38 5.82 -16.74
CA MET A 120 -20.59 7.01 -16.44
C MET A 120 -21.48 7.96 -15.64
N PRO A 121 -20.90 8.71 -14.70
CA PRO A 121 -21.70 9.66 -13.98
C PRO A 121 -22.43 10.62 -14.92
N LYS A 122 -23.75 10.66 -14.83
CA LYS A 122 -24.57 11.49 -15.72
C LYS A 122 -24.19 12.96 -15.51
N GLY A 123 -24.01 13.68 -16.62
CA GLY A 123 -23.60 15.09 -16.58
C GLY A 123 -22.08 15.32 -16.43
N LEU A 124 -21.26 14.28 -16.60
CA LEU A 124 -19.82 14.45 -16.72
C LEU A 124 -19.44 14.87 -18.15
N GLU A 125 -18.95 16.10 -18.28
CA GLU A 125 -18.27 16.60 -19.48
C GLU A 125 -16.83 16.06 -19.59
N ILE A 126 -16.62 14.77 -19.27
CA ILE A 126 -15.31 14.10 -19.37
C ILE A 126 -15.47 12.74 -20.02
N THR A 127 -14.53 12.40 -20.91
CA THR A 127 -14.53 11.10 -21.56
C THR A 127 -14.10 9.99 -20.58
N ALA A 128 -14.61 8.76 -20.76
CA ALA A 128 -14.18 7.63 -19.93
C ALA A 128 -12.64 7.44 -19.90
N PRO A 129 -11.89 7.57 -21.00
CA PRO A 129 -10.44 7.44 -21.00
C PRO A 129 -9.74 8.51 -20.14
N GLU A 130 -10.17 9.77 -20.22
CA GLU A 130 -9.65 10.86 -19.38
C GLU A 130 -9.96 10.63 -17.90
N TRP A 131 -11.16 10.15 -17.57
CA TRP A 131 -11.52 9.82 -16.18
C TRP A 131 -10.61 8.73 -15.61
N TRP A 132 -10.34 7.67 -16.38
CA TRP A 132 -9.43 6.61 -15.95
C TRP A 132 -7.98 7.09 -15.84
N LYS A 133 -7.53 7.96 -16.76
CA LYS A 133 -6.20 8.60 -16.68
C LYS A 133 -6.08 9.38 -15.37
N ALA A 134 -7.05 10.26 -15.08
CA ALA A 134 -7.09 11.06 -13.87
C ALA A 134 -7.10 10.19 -12.60
N LEU A 135 -7.89 9.11 -12.59
CA LEU A 135 -7.91 8.15 -11.47
C LEU A 135 -6.52 7.57 -11.16
N TYR A 136 -5.82 7.08 -12.18
CA TYR A 136 -4.51 6.46 -11.99
C TYR A 136 -3.42 7.47 -11.65
N MET A 137 -3.45 8.65 -12.27
CA MET A 137 -2.52 9.73 -11.93
C MET A 137 -2.71 10.21 -10.50
N LEU A 138 -3.96 10.36 -10.03
CA LEU A 138 -4.23 10.69 -8.64
C LEU A 138 -3.70 9.61 -7.69
N LEU A 139 -3.99 8.34 -7.97
CA LEU A 139 -3.50 7.22 -7.15
C LEU A 139 -1.97 7.17 -7.04
N TYR A 140 -1.27 7.40 -8.15
CA TYR A 140 0.18 7.38 -8.19
C TYR A 140 0.80 8.61 -7.53
N ASN A 141 0.20 9.80 -7.68
CA ASN A 141 0.78 11.02 -7.14
C ASN A 141 0.41 11.27 -5.67
N THR A 142 -0.65 10.65 -5.14
CA THR A 142 -1.11 10.89 -3.76
C THR A 142 -0.98 9.65 -2.87
N GLY A 143 -0.88 8.47 -3.46
CA GLY A 143 -0.90 7.20 -2.73
C GLY A 143 -2.18 6.96 -1.93
N LEU A 144 -3.31 7.65 -2.24
CA LEU A 144 -4.56 7.54 -1.50
C LEU A 144 -5.07 6.10 -1.36
N ARG A 145 -5.74 5.79 -0.24
CA ARG A 145 -6.51 4.54 -0.14
C ARG A 145 -7.75 4.64 -1.02
N ARG A 146 -8.27 3.48 -1.47
CA ARG A 146 -9.48 3.42 -2.29
C ARG A 146 -10.65 4.21 -1.67
N GLY A 147 -10.92 4.02 -0.37
CA GLY A 147 -12.01 4.72 0.30
C GLY A 147 -11.83 6.23 0.25
N GLU A 148 -10.65 6.70 0.67
CA GLU A 148 -10.27 8.12 0.71
C GLU A 148 -10.36 8.77 -0.67
N LEU A 149 -9.91 8.07 -1.73
CA LEU A 149 -9.95 8.58 -3.09
C LEU A 149 -11.38 8.81 -3.61
N PHE A 150 -12.28 7.85 -3.37
CA PHE A 150 -13.66 7.92 -3.86
C PHE A 150 -14.58 8.73 -2.94
N SER A 151 -14.17 9.03 -1.71
CA SER A 151 -14.88 9.92 -0.79
C SER A 151 -14.34 11.35 -0.78
N ALA A 152 -13.19 11.60 -1.44
CA ALA A 152 -12.58 12.91 -1.47
C ALA A 152 -13.47 13.90 -2.23
N THR A 153 -13.70 15.09 -1.67
CA THR A 153 -14.52 16.15 -2.28
C THR A 153 -13.68 17.34 -2.72
N TRP A 154 -14.22 18.17 -3.61
CA TRP A 154 -13.51 19.38 -4.06
C TRP A 154 -13.25 20.37 -2.92
N GLU A 155 -14.16 20.47 -1.94
CA GLU A 155 -14.03 21.34 -0.76
C GLU A 155 -12.92 20.90 0.21
N GLN A 156 -12.48 19.66 0.11
CA GLN A 156 -11.36 19.14 0.88
C GLN A 156 -10.01 19.57 0.29
N ILE A 157 -9.97 20.11 -0.93
CA ILE A 157 -8.75 20.69 -1.48
C ILE A 157 -8.59 22.10 -0.92
N ARG A 158 -7.49 22.31 -0.20
CA ARG A 158 -7.19 23.56 0.51
C ARG A 158 -5.78 23.99 0.20
N GLU A 159 -5.53 25.29 0.29
CA GLU A 159 -4.17 25.81 0.27
C GLU A 159 -3.63 25.88 1.69
N VAL A 160 -2.47 25.28 1.93
CA VAL A 160 -1.75 25.32 3.22
C VAL A 160 -0.31 25.68 2.93
N ASN A 161 0.18 26.79 3.49
CA ASN A 161 1.54 27.30 3.27
C ASN A 161 1.90 27.46 1.78
N GLY A 162 0.98 27.99 0.96
CA GLY A 162 1.21 28.20 -0.47
C GLY A 162 1.19 26.93 -1.33
N ARG A 163 0.74 25.79 -0.78
CA ARG A 163 0.64 24.52 -1.49
C ARG A 163 -0.78 23.96 -1.42
N ALA A 164 -1.24 23.41 -2.54
CA ALA A 164 -2.48 22.66 -2.60
C ALA A 164 -2.35 21.34 -1.83
N MET A 165 -3.29 21.09 -0.93
CA MET A 165 -3.36 19.91 -0.07
C MET A 165 -4.76 19.33 -0.14
N LEU A 166 -4.85 18.00 -0.20
CA LEU A 166 -6.10 17.29 0.06
C LEU A 166 -6.22 17.00 1.56
N TYR A 167 -7.22 17.60 2.20
CA TYR A 167 -7.57 17.39 3.59
C TYR A 167 -8.52 16.20 3.74
N ILE A 168 -8.10 15.16 4.44
CA ILE A 168 -8.94 14.02 4.78
C ILE A 168 -9.37 14.15 6.25
N PRO A 169 -10.66 14.37 6.52
CA PRO A 169 -11.16 14.61 7.87
C PRO A 169 -11.09 13.34 8.73
N ALA A 170 -10.92 13.51 10.05
CA ALA A 170 -10.78 12.43 11.02
C ALA A 170 -11.94 11.42 10.95
N GLU A 171 -13.17 11.90 10.77
CA GLU A 171 -14.39 11.12 10.72
C GLU A 171 -14.41 10.14 9.53
N SER A 172 -13.66 10.44 8.48
CA SER A 172 -13.51 9.60 7.29
C SER A 172 -12.36 8.59 7.40
N GLU A 173 -11.48 8.73 8.40
CA GLU A 173 -10.31 7.87 8.58
C GLU A 173 -10.59 6.78 9.62
N LYS A 174 -10.14 5.56 9.34
CA LYS A 174 -10.43 4.38 10.18
C LYS A 174 -9.98 4.53 11.64
N LYS A 175 -8.94 5.31 11.90
CA LYS A 175 -8.35 5.57 13.21
C LYS A 175 -8.76 6.93 13.79
N GLY A 176 -9.67 7.66 13.15
CA GLY A 176 -10.14 8.94 13.66
C GLY A 176 -9.09 10.04 13.63
N MET A 177 -8.11 9.97 12.72
CA MET A 177 -7.05 10.97 12.60
C MET A 177 -7.18 11.72 11.29
N GLU A 178 -7.24 13.04 11.37
CA GLU A 178 -7.16 13.88 10.18
C GLU A 178 -5.77 13.80 9.53
N LYS A 179 -5.72 14.03 8.22
CA LYS A 179 -4.44 14.10 7.50
C LYS A 179 -4.51 15.05 6.32
N PHE A 180 -3.37 15.63 5.98
CA PHE A 180 -3.17 16.46 4.80
C PHE A 180 -2.25 15.73 3.83
N ILE A 181 -2.66 15.65 2.58
CA ILE A 181 -1.89 15.00 1.50
C ILE A 181 -1.50 16.08 0.50
N PRO A 182 -0.20 16.36 0.32
CA PRO A 182 0.25 17.31 -0.69
C PRO A 182 -0.15 16.88 -2.09
N LEU A 183 -0.61 17.84 -2.90
CA LEU A 183 -0.95 17.65 -4.29
C LEU A 183 0.19 18.21 -5.15
N ASN A 184 1.05 17.32 -5.65
CA ASN A 184 2.12 17.68 -6.57
C ASN A 184 1.58 18.07 -7.96
N ALA A 185 2.45 18.51 -8.87
CA ALA A 185 2.05 18.93 -10.21
C ALA A 185 1.26 17.85 -10.98
N GLY A 186 1.65 16.58 -10.91
CA GLY A 186 0.94 15.48 -11.56
C GLY A 186 -0.45 15.22 -10.97
N ALA A 187 -0.64 15.39 -9.67
CA ALA A 187 -1.96 15.33 -9.04
C ALA A 187 -2.83 16.51 -9.48
N ILE A 188 -2.27 17.72 -9.57
CA ILE A 188 -2.99 18.91 -10.05
C ILE A 188 -3.40 18.76 -11.52
N GLU A 189 -2.52 18.23 -12.38
CA GLU A 189 -2.85 17.92 -13.77
C GLU A 189 -4.04 16.95 -13.85
N ALA A 190 -4.01 15.88 -13.05
CA ALA A 190 -5.10 14.92 -12.99
C ALA A 190 -6.41 15.53 -12.50
N LEU A 191 -6.37 16.43 -11.52
CA LEU A 191 -7.54 17.17 -11.05
C LEU A 191 -8.10 18.09 -12.13
N ASN A 192 -7.24 18.76 -12.90
CA ASN A 192 -7.67 19.67 -13.96
C ASN A 192 -8.32 18.94 -15.16
N MET A 193 -8.09 17.63 -15.32
CA MET A 193 -8.84 16.80 -16.29
C MET A 193 -10.28 16.55 -15.85
N LEU A 194 -10.56 16.64 -14.55
CA LEU A 194 -11.87 16.36 -13.98
C LEU A 194 -12.72 17.63 -13.93
N PRO A 195 -14.01 17.57 -14.28
CA PRO A 195 -14.89 18.72 -14.17
C PRO A 195 -15.07 19.10 -12.70
N ARG A 196 -14.81 20.37 -12.38
CA ARG A 196 -15.08 20.92 -11.05
C ARG A 196 -16.57 21.17 -10.90
N ARG A 197 -17.17 20.65 -9.82
CA ARG A 197 -18.60 20.87 -9.52
C ARG A 197 -18.73 21.63 -8.20
N LYS A 198 -19.78 22.44 -8.10
CA LYS A 198 -20.02 23.37 -6.99
C LYS A 198 -20.83 22.76 -5.84
N ASP A 199 -21.32 21.54 -6.00
CA ASP A 199 -22.30 20.87 -5.13
C ASP A 199 -21.67 20.00 -4.03
N GLY A 200 -20.41 20.28 -3.65
CA GLY A 200 -19.70 19.46 -2.64
C GLY A 200 -19.44 18.02 -3.10
N GLU A 201 -19.59 17.73 -4.39
CA GLU A 201 -19.44 16.39 -4.91
C GLU A 201 -18.02 15.85 -4.78
N THR A 202 -17.94 14.52 -4.77
CA THR A 202 -16.69 13.78 -4.79
C THR A 202 -15.88 14.09 -6.05
N ILE A 203 -14.57 14.27 -5.92
CA ILE A 203 -13.62 14.51 -7.01
C ILE A 203 -13.76 13.43 -8.09
N LEU A 204 -13.81 12.16 -7.67
CA LEU A 204 -13.97 11.01 -8.54
C LEU A 204 -15.33 10.37 -8.30
N ARG A 205 -16.37 11.01 -8.83
CA ARG A 205 -17.71 10.41 -8.83
C ARG A 205 -17.68 9.08 -9.59
N ALA A 206 -18.17 8.03 -8.96
CA ALA A 206 -18.32 6.71 -9.56
C ALA A 206 -19.78 6.28 -9.41
N ASP A 207 -20.60 6.62 -10.40
CA ASP A 207 -22.03 6.23 -10.45
C ASP A 207 -22.22 4.76 -10.80
N GLY A 208 -21.13 4.10 -11.16
CA GLY A 208 -21.10 2.68 -11.44
C GLY A 208 -21.06 1.84 -10.18
N THR A 209 -21.68 0.66 -10.27
CA THR A 209 -21.50 -0.38 -9.26
C THR A 209 -20.01 -0.76 -9.14
N LYS A 210 -19.61 -1.34 -8.00
CA LYS A 210 -18.25 -1.91 -7.82
C LYS A 210 -17.82 -2.82 -9.00
N THR A 211 -18.79 -3.43 -9.67
CA THR A 211 -18.61 -4.28 -10.84
C THR A 211 -18.12 -3.53 -12.08
N SER A 212 -18.59 -2.30 -12.36
CA SER A 212 -18.15 -1.55 -13.54
C SER A 212 -16.69 -1.09 -13.40
N LEU A 213 -16.31 -0.61 -12.21
CA LEU A 213 -14.91 -0.27 -11.90
C LEU A 213 -13.99 -1.48 -12.08
N TRP A 214 -14.44 -2.66 -11.64
CA TRP A 214 -13.67 -3.89 -11.82
C TRP A 214 -13.51 -4.27 -13.30
N ARG A 215 -14.57 -4.15 -14.11
CA ARG A 215 -14.54 -4.43 -15.56
C ARG A 215 -13.63 -3.46 -16.31
N GLY A 216 -13.77 -2.16 -16.09
CA GLY A 216 -12.89 -1.16 -16.71
C GLY A 216 -11.42 -1.40 -16.39
N ARG A 217 -11.13 -1.69 -15.12
CA ARG A 217 -9.79 -2.06 -14.68
C ARG A 217 -9.25 -3.33 -15.35
N LYS A 218 -10.10 -4.36 -15.55
CA LYS A 218 -9.72 -5.59 -16.25
C LYS A 218 -9.22 -5.29 -17.65
N ILE A 219 -9.96 -4.47 -18.38
CA ILE A 219 -9.67 -4.19 -19.79
C ILE A 219 -8.44 -3.31 -19.92
N ILE A 220 -8.26 -2.35 -19.02
CA ILE A 220 -7.03 -1.57 -18.96
C ILE A 220 -5.83 -2.48 -18.69
N ALA A 221 -5.94 -3.43 -17.75
CA ALA A 221 -4.86 -4.36 -17.46
C ALA A 221 -4.52 -5.26 -18.66
N GLU A 222 -5.54 -5.82 -19.33
CA GLU A 222 -5.37 -6.67 -20.52
C GLU A 222 -4.74 -5.91 -21.68
N LYS A 223 -5.23 -4.70 -21.99
CA LYS A 223 -4.68 -3.86 -23.06
C LYS A 223 -3.29 -3.35 -22.76
N ALA A 224 -2.98 -3.05 -21.50
CA ALA A 224 -1.65 -2.61 -21.08
C ALA A 224 -0.68 -3.80 -20.94
N GLN A 225 -1.16 -5.04 -21.11
CA GLN A 225 -0.39 -6.27 -20.91
C GLN A 225 0.29 -6.32 -19.54
N VAL A 226 -0.41 -5.81 -18.52
CA VAL A 226 0.06 -5.82 -17.13
C VAL A 226 -0.77 -6.77 -16.28
N PRO A 227 -0.20 -7.37 -15.22
CA PRO A 227 -0.99 -8.15 -14.29
C PRO A 227 -2.12 -7.31 -13.70
N MET A 228 -3.34 -7.85 -13.65
CA MET A 228 -4.52 -7.19 -13.05
C MET A 228 -4.27 -6.67 -11.62
N ALA A 229 -3.38 -7.30 -10.85
CA ALA A 229 -3.03 -6.83 -9.52
C ALA A 229 -2.38 -5.43 -9.54
N MET A 230 -1.64 -5.09 -10.60
CA MET A 230 -0.91 -3.83 -10.75
C MET A 230 -1.81 -2.63 -10.99
N THR A 231 -3.00 -2.82 -11.57
CA THR A 231 -3.98 -1.75 -11.78
C THR A 231 -4.83 -1.47 -10.54
N SER A 232 -4.61 -2.19 -9.43
CA SER A 232 -5.38 -1.94 -8.21
C SER A 232 -4.93 -0.66 -7.48
N PRO A 233 -5.84 0.07 -6.81
CA PRO A 233 -5.46 1.21 -5.96
C PRO A 233 -4.37 0.88 -4.94
N HIS A 234 -4.40 -0.33 -4.37
CA HIS A 234 -3.40 -0.77 -3.42
C HIS A 234 -2.02 -0.98 -4.07
N ALA A 235 -1.97 -1.53 -5.29
CA ALA A 235 -0.71 -1.66 -6.01
C ALA A 235 -0.12 -0.30 -6.38
N MET A 236 -0.94 0.64 -6.87
CA MET A 236 -0.52 2.03 -7.12
C MET A 236 0.10 2.65 -5.88
N ARG A 237 -0.58 2.55 -4.73
CA ARG A 237 -0.07 3.01 -3.44
C ARG A 237 1.27 2.37 -3.05
N ARG A 238 1.46 1.06 -3.31
CA ARG A 238 2.76 0.40 -3.06
C ARG A 238 3.87 0.94 -3.99
N MET A 239 3.54 1.29 -5.22
CA MET A 239 4.51 1.91 -6.14
C MET A 239 4.97 3.26 -5.60
N VAL A 240 4.05 4.11 -5.13
CA VAL A 240 4.42 5.38 -4.46
C VAL A 240 5.40 5.12 -3.31
N GLY A 241 5.06 4.16 -2.45
CA GLY A 241 5.91 3.79 -1.32
C GLY A 241 7.28 3.19 -1.70
N THR A 242 7.49 2.82 -2.97
CA THR A 242 8.78 2.32 -3.48
C THR A 242 9.69 3.46 -3.91
N TYR A 243 9.13 4.59 -4.38
CA TYR A 243 9.89 5.71 -4.93
C TYR A 243 10.17 6.82 -3.91
N VAL A 244 9.40 6.90 -2.83
CA VAL A 244 9.60 7.91 -1.79
C VAL A 244 10.57 7.41 -0.71
N GLU A 245 11.47 8.28 -0.26
CA GLU A 245 12.47 7.94 0.77
C GLU A 245 11.81 7.51 2.10
N ASN A 246 10.70 8.15 2.48
CA ASN A 246 9.98 7.85 3.72
C ASN A 246 8.51 7.46 3.47
N PRO A 247 8.25 6.19 3.08
CA PRO A 247 6.91 5.75 2.71
C PRO A 247 5.92 5.74 3.87
N GLN A 248 6.39 5.55 5.11
CA GLN A 248 5.51 5.60 6.28
C GLN A 248 4.88 6.98 6.45
N LYS A 249 5.69 8.02 6.24
CA LYS A 249 5.28 9.42 6.37
C LYS A 249 4.33 9.82 5.24
N VAL A 250 4.69 9.53 3.98
CA VAL A 250 3.87 9.85 2.79
C VAL A 250 2.54 9.11 2.81
N LEU A 251 2.56 7.83 3.17
CA LEU A 251 1.35 7.00 3.16
C LEU A 251 0.48 7.18 4.42
N GLY A 252 0.92 7.97 5.41
CA GLY A 252 0.17 8.15 6.66
C GLY A 252 0.05 6.85 7.47
N HIS A 253 1.12 6.07 7.53
CA HIS A 253 1.22 4.92 8.43
C HIS A 253 1.68 5.42 9.81
N THR A 254 0.76 6.01 10.57
CA THR A 254 1.06 6.44 11.94
C THR A 254 1.07 5.25 12.90
N ASN A 255 2.17 5.13 13.62
CA ASN A 255 2.11 4.76 15.04
C ASN A 255 1.52 5.99 15.77
N ALA A 256 0.46 5.82 16.56
CA ALA A 256 -0.56 6.84 16.86
C ALA A 256 -0.13 8.15 17.58
N ALA A 257 1.16 8.36 17.87
CA ALA A 257 1.62 9.34 18.86
C ALA A 257 2.09 10.72 18.33
N THR A 258 1.95 11.07 17.04
CA THR A 258 2.79 12.14 16.46
C THR A 258 2.08 13.26 15.66
N THR A 259 0.95 13.80 16.14
CA THR A 259 0.18 14.86 15.45
C THR A 259 0.95 16.17 15.21
N ARG A 260 1.79 16.63 16.13
CA ARG A 260 2.46 17.95 16.02
C ARG A 260 3.65 17.96 15.04
N ASN A 261 4.34 16.84 14.85
CA ASN A 261 5.39 16.73 13.83
C ASN A 261 4.82 16.61 12.41
N HIS A 262 3.50 16.43 12.25
CA HIS A 262 2.90 16.21 10.93
C HIS A 262 2.91 17.46 10.05
N TYR A 263 2.84 18.68 10.61
CA TYR A 263 2.84 19.91 9.80
C TYR A 263 4.21 20.27 9.23
N THR A 264 5.28 20.23 10.04
CA THR A 264 6.67 20.38 9.55
C THR A 264 7.07 19.23 8.63
N ALA A 265 6.42 18.09 8.79
CA ALA A 265 6.54 16.95 7.91
C ALA A 265 5.90 17.13 6.52
N LEU A 266 4.86 17.95 6.37
CA LEU A 266 4.13 18.09 5.10
C LEU A 266 5.02 18.63 3.99
N GLU A 267 5.90 19.58 4.29
CA GLU A 267 6.84 20.11 3.30
C GLU A 267 7.83 19.06 2.79
N ALA A 268 8.29 18.18 3.68
CA ALA A 268 9.14 17.06 3.29
C ALA A 268 8.37 16.02 2.47
N VAL A 269 7.12 15.71 2.84
CA VAL A 269 6.25 14.81 2.07
C VAL A 269 5.98 15.38 0.68
N GLY A 270 5.70 16.67 0.57
CA GLY A 270 5.49 17.36 -0.69
C GLY A 270 6.71 17.22 -1.60
N ARG A 271 7.92 17.49 -1.08
CA ARG A 271 9.16 17.30 -1.84
C ARG A 271 9.34 15.89 -2.37
N TYR A 272 9.09 14.86 -1.56
CA TYR A 272 9.18 13.47 -2.04
C TYR A 272 8.15 13.13 -3.11
N LEU A 273 6.96 13.73 -3.05
CA LEU A 273 5.94 13.55 -4.09
C LEU A 273 6.30 14.33 -5.36
N ASP A 274 6.89 15.52 -5.23
CA ASP A 274 7.38 16.33 -6.36
C ASP A 274 8.52 15.60 -7.11
N GLU A 275 9.32 14.80 -6.40
CA GLU A 275 10.40 13.97 -6.96
C GLU A 275 9.93 12.64 -7.56
N LEU A 276 8.63 12.32 -7.50
CA LEU A 276 8.12 11.09 -8.11
C LEU A 276 8.38 11.11 -9.62
N PRO A 277 8.97 10.04 -10.17
CA PRO A 277 9.17 9.95 -11.62
C PRO A 277 7.82 10.01 -12.31
N GLN A 278 7.63 11.05 -13.12
CA GLN A 278 6.41 11.24 -13.88
C GLN A 278 6.50 10.45 -15.19
N PRO A 279 5.46 9.72 -15.58
CA PRO A 279 5.40 9.09 -16.89
C PRO A 279 5.23 10.17 -17.97
N GLU A 280 6.27 10.42 -18.76
CA GLU A 280 6.20 11.19 -20.01
C GLU A 280 5.17 10.61 -20.99
#